data_AF-A0A6B9ZGM7-F1
#
_entry.id   AF-A0A6B9ZGM7-F1
#
_cell.length_a   1.000
_cell.length_b   1.000
_cell.length_c   1.000
_cell.angle_alpha   90.00
_cell.angle_beta   90.00
_cell.angle_gamma   90.00
#
_symmetry.space_group_name_H-M   'P 1'
#
loop_
_entity.id
_entity.type
_entity.pdbx_description
1 polymer ?
#
loop_
_entity_poly.entity_id
_entity_poly.type
_entity_poly.pdbx_seq_one_letter_code
_entity_poly.pdbx_strand_id
1 'polypeptide(L)'
;MKPLSIHHKLLLAICCCLAMQQAYSQGTLKTFKDSSGTNVYSIYRGDTLLIQCDTAFVVNKNTLSIYKKFYDKTRQNNSSFKGIMDSYEHMIHEQDTMLRVKEFYYQQLKQQMDSVTNNSLAFMDKTSLSLQGISSSLDKATTSLVETQRLLEDSRKMLEEERKKRNSRAIKFGIGGAVIGALITALITAN
;
A
#
# COMPACT_ATOMS: atom_id res chain seq x y z
N MET A 1 42.21 46.07 -26.52
CA MET A 1 40.93 45.43 -26.18
C MET A 1 40.80 44.15 -26.98
N LYS A 2 40.55 43.04 -26.26
CA LYS A 2 40.75 41.65 -26.68
C LYS A 2 39.58 41.10 -27.51
N PRO A 3 39.76 39.91 -28.13
CA PRO A 3 39.10 39.44 -29.34
C PRO A 3 37.79 38.71 -29.02
N LEU A 4 36.69 39.04 -29.70
CA LEU A 4 35.41 38.33 -29.52
C LEU A 4 34.80 37.74 -30.81
N SER A 5 35.36 38.06 -31.98
CA SER A 5 34.75 37.70 -33.27
C SER A 5 35.02 36.24 -33.70
N ILE A 6 36.22 35.72 -33.42
CA ILE A 6 36.65 34.40 -33.93
C ILE A 6 35.94 33.26 -33.18
N HIS A 7 35.74 33.41 -31.86
CA HIS A 7 35.05 32.40 -31.06
C HIS A 7 33.58 32.25 -31.41
N HIS A 8 32.88 33.33 -31.78
CA HIS A 8 31.47 33.25 -32.19
C HIS A 8 31.30 32.52 -33.52
N LYS A 9 32.19 32.77 -34.49
CA LYS A 9 32.15 32.07 -35.79
C LYS A 9 32.50 30.59 -35.66
N LEU A 10 33.48 30.26 -34.81
CA LEU A 10 33.84 28.87 -34.51
C LEU A 10 32.70 28.14 -33.79
N LEU A 11 32.07 28.78 -32.80
CA LEU A 11 30.96 28.20 -32.05
C LEU A 11 29.72 27.99 -32.93
N LEU A 12 29.44 28.93 -33.85
CA LEU A 12 28.35 28.79 -34.83
C LEU A 12 28.62 27.61 -35.79
N ALA A 13 29.87 27.47 -36.26
CA ALA A 13 30.25 26.35 -37.13
C ALA A 13 30.13 24.99 -36.41
N ILE A 14 30.56 24.91 -35.14
CA ILE A 14 30.42 23.71 -34.32
C ILE A 14 28.95 23.38 -34.06
N CYS A 15 28.10 24.38 -33.78
CA CYS A 15 26.66 24.18 -33.60
C CYS A 15 25.98 23.69 -34.89
N CYS A 16 26.36 24.22 -36.06
CA CYS A 16 25.85 23.75 -37.35
C CYS A 16 26.28 22.31 -37.65
N CYS A 17 27.52 21.93 -37.33
CA CYS A 17 28.01 20.56 -37.50
C CYS A 17 27.26 19.56 -36.58
N LEU A 18 26.98 19.95 -35.33
CA LEU A 18 26.24 19.09 -34.38
C LEU A 18 24.75 18.97 -34.75
N ALA A 19 24.14 20.03 -35.30
CA ALA A 19 22.76 19.99 -35.79
C ALA A 19 22.59 19.09 -37.03
N MET A 20 23.58 19.08 -37.93
CA MET A 20 23.56 18.18 -39.09
C MET A 20 23.65 16.70 -38.70
N GLN A 21 24.34 16.35 -37.61
CA GLN A 21 24.44 14.95 -37.15
C GLN A 21 23.10 14.39 -36.65
N GLN A 22 22.18 15.22 -36.15
CA GLN A 22 20.87 14.75 -35.69
C GLN A 22 19.89 14.46 -36.84
N ALA A 23 20.08 15.04 -38.03
CA ALA A 23 19.24 14.79 -39.20
C ALA A 23 19.50 13.42 -39.87
N TYR A 24 20.67 12.81 -39.64
CA TYR A 24 20.99 11.47 -40.14
C TYR A 24 20.47 10.33 -39.25
N SER A 25 19.81 10.65 -38.12
CA SER A 25 19.21 9.66 -37.22
C SER A 25 17.81 9.19 -37.66
N GLN A 26 17.19 9.83 -38.66
CA GLN A 26 15.95 9.35 -39.23
C GLN A 26 16.28 8.36 -40.34
N GLY A 27 16.10 7.07 -40.06
CA GLY A 27 16.44 5.99 -40.97
C GLY A 27 15.76 6.18 -42.33
N THR A 28 16.45 5.79 -43.40
CA THR A 28 16.01 5.95 -44.78
C THR A 28 14.60 5.41 -44.98
N LEU A 29 13.69 6.21 -45.55
CA LEU A 29 12.33 5.79 -45.87
C LEU A 29 12.36 4.67 -46.92
N LYS A 30 11.94 3.46 -46.54
CA LYS A 30 11.84 2.33 -47.47
C LYS A 30 10.39 2.21 -47.94
N THR A 31 10.19 2.36 -49.25
CA THR A 31 8.86 2.29 -49.87
C THR A 31 8.68 0.97 -50.60
N PHE A 32 7.58 0.27 -50.32
CA PHE A 32 7.20 -0.98 -50.97
C PHE A 32 5.92 -0.75 -51.79
N LYS A 33 6.02 -0.92 -53.11
CA LYS A 33 4.92 -0.73 -54.07
C LYS A 33 4.50 -2.02 -54.78
N ASP A 34 5.23 -3.10 -54.55
CA ASP A 34 4.98 -4.39 -55.21
C ASP A 34 4.25 -5.31 -54.24
N SER A 35 3.07 -5.76 -54.65
CA SER A 35 2.25 -6.74 -53.94
C SER A 35 2.59 -8.18 -54.33
N SER A 36 3.44 -8.37 -55.33
CA SER A 36 3.70 -9.65 -56.01
C SER A 36 5.13 -10.16 -55.80
N GLY A 37 5.55 -10.35 -54.55
CA GLY A 37 6.83 -10.98 -54.25
C GLY A 37 7.08 -11.25 -52.77
N THR A 38 7.73 -12.38 -52.46
CA THR A 38 8.29 -12.65 -51.12
C THR A 38 9.75 -12.19 -51.09
N ASN A 39 9.95 -10.90 -50.86
CA ASN A 39 11.28 -10.30 -50.75
C ASN A 39 11.70 -10.14 -49.29
N VAL A 40 12.97 -10.40 -49.00
CA VAL A 40 13.56 -10.21 -47.66
C VAL A 40 14.23 -8.84 -47.64
N TYR A 41 13.79 -7.95 -46.75
CA TYR A 41 14.39 -6.63 -46.59
C TYR A 41 15.04 -6.51 -45.21
N SER A 42 16.29 -6.04 -45.17
CA SER A 42 16.96 -5.71 -43.91
C SER A 42 16.46 -4.36 -43.42
N ILE A 43 15.84 -4.33 -42.25
CA ILE A 43 15.26 -3.13 -41.63
C ILE A 43 15.89 -2.99 -40.24
N TYR A 44 16.42 -1.81 -39.93
CA TYR A 44 17.09 -1.54 -38.66
C TYR A 44 16.22 -0.67 -37.75
N ARG A 45 16.54 -0.68 -36.46
CA ARG A 45 15.84 0.15 -35.46
C ARG A 45 16.01 1.63 -35.83
N GLY A 46 14.89 2.34 -36.03
CA GLY A 46 14.86 3.74 -36.45
C GLY A 46 14.51 3.95 -37.93
N ASP A 47 14.43 2.88 -38.72
CA ASP A 47 13.93 2.96 -40.10
C ASP A 47 12.41 3.15 -40.13
N THR A 48 11.93 3.95 -41.09
CA THR A 48 10.49 4.11 -41.37
C THR A 48 10.12 3.35 -42.63
N LEU A 49 9.05 2.55 -42.55
CA LEU A 49 8.54 1.73 -43.65
C LEU A 49 7.24 2.33 -44.17
N LEU A 50 7.16 2.55 -45.48
CA LEU A 50 5.95 2.95 -46.17
C LEU A 50 5.49 1.81 -47.08
N ILE A 51 4.40 1.15 -46.68
CA ILE A 51 3.85 0.01 -47.42
C ILE A 51 2.61 0.50 -48.17
N GLN A 52 2.67 0.52 -49.50
CA GLN A 52 1.59 0.95 -50.38
C GLN A 52 0.90 -0.26 -51.03
N CYS A 53 0.59 -1.27 -50.20
CA CYS A 53 -0.08 -2.50 -50.62
C CYS A 53 -1.29 -2.76 -49.69
N ASP A 54 -2.33 -3.42 -50.19
CA ASP A 54 -3.56 -3.67 -49.41
C ASP A 54 -3.34 -4.50 -48.14
N THR A 55 -2.38 -5.43 -48.18
CA THR A 55 -1.99 -6.26 -47.01
C THR A 55 -0.48 -6.42 -46.95
N ALA A 56 0.07 -6.39 -45.73
CA ALA A 56 1.49 -6.57 -45.50
C ALA A 56 1.75 -7.33 -44.20
N PHE A 57 2.63 -8.34 -44.28
CA PHE A 57 3.06 -9.14 -43.14
C PHE A 57 4.54 -8.91 -42.89
N VAL A 58 4.85 -8.37 -41.71
CA VAL A 58 6.23 -8.19 -41.27
C VAL A 58 6.64 -9.41 -40.45
N VAL A 59 7.62 -10.15 -40.94
CA VAL A 59 8.11 -11.38 -40.30
C VAL A 59 9.63 -11.39 -40.22
N ASN A 60 10.15 -11.91 -39.12
CA ASN A 60 11.59 -12.11 -38.94
C ASN A 60 12.13 -13.08 -40.02
N LYS A 61 13.39 -12.89 -40.44
CA LYS A 61 14.10 -13.75 -41.39
C LYS A 61 13.99 -15.25 -41.05
N ASN A 62 14.16 -15.64 -39.78
CA ASN A 62 14.07 -17.03 -39.36
C ASN A 62 12.66 -17.58 -39.58
N THR A 63 11.66 -16.83 -39.13
CA THR A 63 10.24 -17.17 -39.29
C THR A 63 9.86 -17.29 -40.76
N LEU A 64 10.26 -16.33 -41.59
CA LEU A 64 10.03 -16.37 -43.04
C LEU A 64 10.69 -17.58 -43.71
N SER A 65 11.89 -17.99 -43.26
CA SER A 65 12.56 -19.18 -43.80
C SER A 65 11.80 -20.47 -43.52
N ILE A 66 11.13 -20.55 -42.37
CA ILE A 66 10.29 -21.69 -41.98
C ILE A 66 9.03 -21.70 -42.83
N TYR A 67 8.34 -20.56 -42.95
CA TYR A 67 7.15 -20.44 -43.81
C TYR A 67 7.43 -20.76 -45.27
N LYS A 68 8.56 -20.31 -45.81
CA LYS A 68 8.95 -20.61 -47.19
C LYS A 68 9.24 -22.10 -47.40
N LYS A 69 10.04 -22.70 -46.52
CA LYS A 69 10.29 -24.16 -46.54
C LYS A 69 8.99 -24.95 -46.43
N PHE A 70 8.04 -24.47 -45.62
CA PHE A 70 6.72 -25.08 -45.49
C PHE A 70 5.92 -24.98 -46.77
N TYR A 71 5.76 -23.76 -47.32
CA TYR A 71 5.04 -23.53 -48.58
C TYR A 71 5.57 -24.43 -49.70
N ASP A 72 6.89 -24.54 -49.83
CA ASP A 72 7.53 -25.37 -50.83
C ASP A 72 7.26 -26.87 -50.61
N LYS A 73 7.28 -27.35 -49.36
CA LYS A 73 7.00 -28.77 -49.03
C LYS A 73 5.52 -29.14 -49.09
N THR A 74 4.63 -28.21 -48.78
CA THR A 74 3.18 -28.39 -48.90
C THR A 74 2.76 -28.40 -50.37
N ARG A 75 3.37 -27.57 -51.23
CA ARG A 75 3.22 -27.69 -52.70
C ARG A 75 3.67 -29.04 -53.25
N GLN A 76 4.60 -29.71 -52.57
CA GLN A 76 5.10 -31.05 -52.92
C GLN A 76 4.25 -32.18 -52.31
N ASN A 77 3.09 -31.87 -51.72
CA ASN A 77 2.14 -32.84 -51.14
C ASN A 77 2.75 -33.76 -50.06
N ASN A 78 3.74 -33.27 -49.31
CA ASN A 78 4.43 -34.06 -48.31
C ASN A 78 3.60 -34.17 -47.01
N SER A 79 2.88 -35.28 -46.83
CA SER A 79 1.92 -35.51 -45.73
C SER A 79 2.52 -35.42 -44.33
N SER A 80 3.81 -35.75 -44.19
CA SER A 80 4.52 -35.70 -42.91
C SER A 80 4.69 -34.28 -42.37
N PHE A 81 4.80 -33.29 -43.26
CA PHE A 81 4.92 -31.88 -42.87
C PHE A 81 3.58 -31.25 -42.43
N LYS A 82 2.45 -31.76 -42.93
CA LYS A 82 1.12 -31.36 -42.47
C LYS A 82 0.90 -31.73 -41.01
N GLY A 83 1.24 -32.95 -40.61
CA GLY A 83 1.11 -33.40 -39.21
C GLY A 83 1.99 -32.63 -38.22
N ILE A 84 3.17 -32.17 -38.65
CA ILE A 84 4.03 -31.29 -37.83
C ILE A 84 3.36 -29.92 -37.64
N MET A 85 2.73 -29.36 -38.68
CA MET A 85 2.05 -28.07 -38.58
C MET A 85 0.82 -28.15 -37.68
N ASP A 86 -0.01 -29.17 -37.85
CA ASP A 86 -1.17 -29.41 -36.99
C ASP A 86 -0.73 -29.54 -35.51
N SER A 87 0.42 -30.15 -35.27
CA SER A 87 1.02 -30.26 -33.93
C SER A 87 1.50 -28.91 -33.38
N TYR A 88 2.10 -28.06 -34.23
CA TYR A 88 2.52 -26.71 -33.85
C TYR A 88 1.34 -25.78 -33.58
N GLU A 89 0.30 -25.81 -34.40
CA GLU A 89 -0.94 -25.07 -34.18
C GLU A 89 -1.62 -25.51 -32.89
N HIS A 90 -1.65 -26.82 -32.62
CA HIS A 90 -2.15 -27.35 -31.36
C HIS A 90 -1.34 -26.85 -30.16
N MET A 91 0.00 -26.85 -30.24
CA MET A 91 0.85 -26.30 -29.18
C MET A 91 0.63 -24.80 -28.93
N ILE A 92 0.46 -24.00 -29.99
CA ILE A 92 0.18 -22.57 -29.87
C ILE A 92 -1.18 -22.37 -29.19
N HIS A 93 -2.19 -23.17 -29.58
CA HIS A 93 -3.51 -23.11 -28.96
C HIS A 93 -3.49 -23.48 -27.48
N GLU A 94 -2.76 -24.53 -27.12
CA GLU A 94 -2.54 -24.93 -25.73
C GLU A 94 -1.83 -23.83 -24.92
N GLN A 95 -0.81 -23.18 -25.49
CA GLN A 95 -0.14 -22.05 -24.83
C GLN A 95 -1.08 -20.88 -24.57
N ASP A 96 -1.87 -20.46 -25.56
CA ASP A 96 -2.86 -19.40 -25.40
C ASP A 96 -3.89 -19.74 -24.33
N THR A 97 -4.32 -21.01 -24.27
CA THR A 97 -5.26 -21.50 -23.27
C THR A 97 -4.64 -21.45 -21.88
N MET A 98 -3.38 -21.90 -21.74
CA MET A 98 -2.64 -21.84 -20.47
C MET A 98 -2.45 -20.41 -19.99
N LEU A 99 -2.17 -19.46 -20.89
CA LEU A 99 -2.04 -18.04 -20.56
C LEU A 99 -3.36 -17.46 -20.03
N ARG A 100 -4.49 -17.76 -20.67
CA ARG A 100 -5.82 -17.35 -20.18
C ARG A 100 -6.15 -17.93 -18.81
N VAL A 101 -5.86 -19.21 -18.57
CA VAL A 101 -6.07 -19.87 -17.27
C VAL A 101 -5.21 -19.21 -16.20
N LYS A 102 -3.93 -18.92 -16.49
CA LYS A 102 -3.06 -18.21 -15.56
C LYS A 102 -3.59 -16.83 -15.22
N GLU A 103 -4.05 -16.07 -16.22
CA GLU A 103 -4.60 -14.73 -16.00
C GLU A 103 -5.84 -14.78 -15.09
N PHE A 104 -6.74 -15.74 -15.31
CA PHE A 104 -7.87 -15.99 -14.41
C PHE A 104 -7.42 -16.29 -12.98
N TYR A 105 -6.42 -17.16 -12.83
CA TYR A 105 -5.88 -17.52 -11.50
C TYR A 105 -5.28 -16.32 -10.78
N TYR A 106 -4.55 -15.46 -11.50
CA TYR A 106 -4.01 -14.21 -10.93
C TYR A 106 -5.12 -13.25 -10.50
N GLN A 107 -6.18 -13.11 -11.28
CA GLN A 107 -7.32 -12.27 -10.90
C GLN A 107 -8.01 -12.80 -9.64
N GLN A 108 -8.19 -14.11 -9.53
CA GLN A 108 -8.78 -14.74 -8.35
C GLN A 108 -7.90 -14.54 -7.10
N LEU A 109 -6.58 -14.73 -7.24
CA LEU A 109 -5.63 -14.50 -6.15
C LEU A 109 -5.64 -13.04 -5.68
N LYS A 110 -5.71 -12.10 -6.64
CA LYS A 110 -5.83 -10.67 -6.34
C LYS A 110 -7.10 -10.38 -5.54
N GLN A 111 -8.25 -10.90 -5.97
CA GLN A 111 -9.51 -10.75 -5.24
C GLN A 111 -9.44 -11.30 -3.81
N GLN A 112 -8.79 -12.44 -3.61
CA GLN A 112 -8.60 -13.01 -2.27
C GLN A 112 -7.70 -12.12 -1.40
N MET A 113 -6.60 -11.61 -1.94
CA MET A 113 -5.70 -10.69 -1.20
C MET A 113 -6.39 -9.36 -0.87
N ASP A 114 -7.16 -8.80 -1.79
CA ASP A 114 -7.93 -7.58 -1.56
C ASP A 114 -8.97 -7.81 -0.44
N SER A 115 -9.65 -8.97 -0.44
CA SER A 115 -10.59 -9.36 0.62
C SER A 115 -9.90 -9.51 1.98
N VAL A 116 -8.75 -10.19 2.04
CA VAL A 116 -7.96 -10.33 3.28
C VAL A 116 -7.53 -8.96 3.80
N THR A 117 -7.03 -8.10 2.92
CA THR A 117 -6.58 -6.74 3.28
C THR A 117 -7.73 -5.93 3.86
N ASN A 118 -8.89 -5.94 3.22
CA ASN A 118 -10.07 -5.22 3.70
C ASN A 118 -10.57 -5.77 5.05
N ASN A 119 -10.56 -7.09 5.23
CA ASN A 119 -10.93 -7.71 6.50
C ASN A 119 -9.93 -7.37 7.62
N SER A 120 -8.62 -7.34 7.32
CA SER A 120 -7.59 -6.92 8.26
C SER A 120 -7.74 -5.46 8.67
N LEU A 121 -8.03 -4.56 7.73
CA LEU A 121 -8.31 -3.15 8.02
C LEU A 121 -9.55 -3.01 8.91
N ALA A 122 -10.64 -3.69 8.57
CA ALA A 122 -11.85 -3.68 9.40
C ALA A 122 -11.62 -4.25 10.81
N PHE A 123 -10.77 -5.27 10.94
CA PHE A 123 -10.37 -5.82 12.23
C PHE A 123 -9.51 -4.85 13.04
N MET A 124 -8.57 -4.15 12.39
CA MET A 124 -7.77 -3.11 13.02
C MET A 124 -8.64 -1.96 13.53
N ASP A 125 -9.61 -1.49 12.74
CA ASP A 125 -10.54 -0.43 13.15
C ASP A 125 -11.36 -0.83 14.38
N LYS A 126 -11.92 -2.05 14.37
CA LYS A 126 -12.64 -2.61 15.53
C LYS A 126 -11.76 -2.73 16.76
N THR A 127 -10.50 -3.13 16.59
CA THR A 127 -9.53 -3.23 17.67
C THR A 127 -9.20 -1.85 18.23
N SER A 128 -8.99 -0.85 17.37
CA SER A 128 -8.75 0.54 17.76
C SER A 128 -9.92 1.12 18.56
N LEU A 129 -11.15 0.93 18.08
CA LEU A 129 -12.36 1.34 18.80
C LEU A 129 -12.49 0.65 20.17
N SER A 130 -12.19 -0.64 20.23
CA SER A 130 -12.22 -1.41 21.48
C SER A 130 -11.17 -0.91 22.48
N LEU A 131 -9.95 -0.63 22.01
CA LEU A 131 -8.88 -0.05 22.83
C LEU A 131 -9.24 1.34 23.35
N GLN A 132 -9.87 2.17 22.52
CA GLN A 132 -10.35 3.49 22.95
C GLN A 132 -11.44 3.37 24.03
N GLY A 133 -12.35 2.41 23.89
CA GLY A 133 -13.36 2.09 24.92
C GLY A 133 -12.75 1.59 26.23
N ILE A 134 -11.72 0.75 26.16
CA ILE A 134 -10.97 0.27 27.33
C ILE A 134 -10.25 1.44 28.01
N SER A 135 -9.58 2.32 27.25
CA SER A 135 -8.93 3.52 27.79
C SER A 135 -9.92 4.41 28.53
N SER A 136 -11.09 4.69 27.94
CA SER A 136 -12.13 5.48 28.59
C SER A 136 -12.66 4.82 29.87
N SER A 137 -12.77 3.48 29.88
CA SER A 137 -13.21 2.73 31.06
C SER A 137 -12.16 2.78 32.18
N LEU A 138 -10.87 2.70 31.82
CA LEU A 138 -9.76 2.87 32.76
C LEU A 138 -9.75 4.28 33.36
N ASP A 139 -9.89 5.33 32.55
CA ASP A 139 -9.94 6.72 33.05
C ASP A 139 -11.09 6.93 34.04
N LYS A 140 -12.27 6.36 33.74
CA LYS A 140 -13.41 6.38 34.66
C LYS A 140 -13.12 5.63 35.95
N ALA A 141 -12.56 4.42 35.87
CA ALA A 141 -12.21 3.63 37.04
C ALA A 141 -11.18 4.35 37.92
N THR A 142 -10.17 4.98 37.32
CA THR A 142 -9.18 5.81 38.02
C THR A 142 -9.85 7.00 38.69
N THR A 143 -10.76 7.69 38.01
CA THR A 143 -11.51 8.82 38.58
C THR A 143 -12.35 8.36 39.77
N SER A 144 -13.10 7.27 39.65
CA SER A 144 -13.89 6.71 40.75
C SER A 144 -13.01 6.24 41.92
N LEU A 145 -11.82 5.69 41.66
CA LEU A 145 -10.87 5.32 42.70
C LEU A 145 -10.34 6.55 43.45
N VAL A 146 -9.98 7.63 42.73
CA VAL A 146 -9.56 8.90 43.34
C VAL A 146 -10.68 9.50 44.18
N GLU A 147 -11.91 9.48 43.68
CA GLU A 147 -13.09 9.96 44.41
C GLU A 147 -13.35 9.11 45.67
N THR A 148 -13.23 7.78 45.56
CA THR A 148 -13.39 6.87 46.70
C THR A 148 -12.29 7.11 47.75
N GLN A 149 -11.05 7.35 47.33
CA GLN A 149 -9.96 7.71 48.24
C GLN A 149 -10.23 9.02 48.97
N ARG A 150 -10.75 10.04 48.27
CA ARG A 150 -11.19 11.30 48.91
C ARG A 150 -12.30 11.06 49.92
N LEU A 151 -13.34 10.31 49.56
CA LEU A 151 -14.45 9.99 50.47
C LEU A 151 -13.97 9.21 51.70
N LEU A 152 -12.98 8.32 51.54
CA LEU A 152 -12.36 7.61 52.67
C LEU A 152 -11.54 8.55 53.56
N GLU A 153 -10.80 9.49 52.97
CA GLU A 153 -10.06 10.51 53.73
C GLU A 153 -11.01 11.43 54.51
N ASP A 154 -12.08 11.89 53.87
CA ASP A 154 -13.12 12.71 54.49
C ASP A 154 -13.85 11.94 55.59
N SER A 155 -14.15 10.66 55.37
CA SER A 155 -14.72 9.78 56.39
C SER A 155 -13.79 9.61 57.59
N ARG A 156 -12.46 9.49 57.37
CA ARG A 156 -11.47 9.46 58.46
C ARG A 156 -11.44 10.78 59.23
N LYS A 157 -11.41 11.92 58.54
CA LYS A 157 -11.45 13.25 59.19
C LYS A 157 -12.73 13.42 60.00
N MET A 158 -13.88 13.04 59.45
CA MET A 158 -15.16 13.11 60.15
C MET A 158 -15.18 12.22 61.40
N LEU A 159 -14.63 10.99 61.32
CA LEU A 159 -14.49 10.11 62.48
C LEU A 159 -13.54 10.67 63.56
N GLU A 160 -12.44 11.32 63.16
CA GLU A 160 -11.53 11.98 64.10
C GLU A 160 -12.17 13.19 64.77
N GLU A 161 -12.91 14.00 64.01
CA GLU A 161 -13.68 15.13 64.54
C GLU A 161 -14.78 14.67 65.50
N GLU A 162 -15.50 13.60 65.16
CA GLU A 162 -16.50 13.02 66.07
C GLU A 162 -15.86 12.44 67.33
N ARG A 163 -14.73 11.75 67.22
CA ARG A 163 -13.97 11.27 68.39
C ARG A 163 -13.52 12.43 69.27
N LYS A 164 -12.99 13.50 68.69
CA LYS A 164 -12.55 14.70 69.43
C LYS A 164 -13.73 15.41 70.08
N LYS A 165 -14.87 15.52 69.39
CA LYS A 165 -16.11 16.13 69.91
C LYS A 165 -16.72 15.28 71.02
N ARG A 166 -16.75 13.95 70.87
CA ARG A 166 -17.21 13.00 71.90
C ARG A 166 -16.31 13.05 73.13
N ASN A 167 -15.00 13.07 72.95
CA ASN A 167 -14.05 13.20 74.06
C ASN A 167 -14.21 14.56 74.78
N SER A 168 -14.36 15.66 74.03
CA SER A 168 -14.60 16.98 74.62
C SER A 168 -15.92 17.07 75.39
N ARG A 169 -16.97 16.37 74.93
CA ARG A 169 -18.25 16.27 75.65
C ARG A 169 -18.10 15.40 76.90
N ALA A 170 -17.43 14.26 76.81
CA ALA A 170 -17.18 13.39 77.95
C ALA A 170 -16.41 14.12 79.07
N ILE A 171 -15.40 14.92 78.71
CA ILE A 171 -14.65 15.75 79.66
C ILE A 171 -15.56 16.82 80.29
N LYS A 172 -16.40 17.50 79.50
CA LYS A 172 -17.34 18.51 80.03
C LYS A 172 -18.38 17.92 81.00
N PHE A 173 -18.93 16.76 80.69
CA PHE A 173 -19.86 16.06 81.60
C PHE A 173 -19.16 15.46 82.82
N GLY A 174 -17.94 14.93 82.66
CA GLY A 174 -17.15 14.39 83.78
C GLY A 174 -16.78 15.44 84.82
N ILE A 175 -16.41 16.65 84.36
CA ILE A 175 -16.10 17.77 85.27
C ILE A 175 -17.37 18.28 85.96
N GLY A 176 -18.50 18.38 85.25
CA GLY A 176 -19.78 18.79 85.85
C GLY A 176 -20.33 17.78 86.86
N GLY A 177 -20.23 16.49 86.55
CA GLY A 177 -20.68 15.40 87.43
C GLY A 177 -19.83 15.25 88.69
N ALA A 178 -18.51 15.47 88.60
CA ALA A 178 -17.62 15.44 89.75
C ALA A 178 -17.90 16.58 90.74
N VAL A 179 -18.20 17.79 90.25
CA VAL A 179 -18.55 18.94 91.12
C VAL A 179 -19.88 18.72 91.83
N ILE A 180 -20.90 18.24 91.11
CA ILE A 180 -22.22 17.94 91.70
C ILE A 180 -22.12 16.77 92.69
N GLY A 181 -21.39 15.71 92.33
CA GLY A 181 -21.16 14.56 93.21
C GLY A 181 -20.39 14.94 94.48
N ALA A 182 -19.37 15.78 94.38
CA ALA A 182 -18.62 16.28 95.54
C ALA A 182 -19.50 17.15 96.44
N LEU A 183 -20.36 18.01 95.87
CA LEU A 183 -21.28 18.84 96.64
C LEU A 183 -22.33 18.01 97.40
N ILE A 184 -22.91 17.00 96.77
CA ILE A 184 -23.89 16.11 97.43
C ILE A 184 -23.23 15.28 98.53
N THR A 185 -22.04 14.76 98.27
CA THR A 185 -21.30 13.95 99.26
C THR A 185 -20.88 14.81 100.45
N ALA A 186 -20.40 16.03 100.22
CA ALA A 186 -20.06 16.97 101.29
C ALA A 186 -21.27 17.35 102.14
N LEU A 187 -22.46 17.50 101.53
CA LEU A 187 -23.71 17.80 102.25
C LEU A 187 -24.20 16.63 103.12
N ILE A 188 -23.96 15.38 102.69
CA ILE A 188 -24.30 14.18 103.46
C ILE A 188 -23.30 13.95 104.60
N THR A 189 -22.03 14.28 104.42
CA THR A 189 -21.00 14.10 105.46
C THR A 189 -20.89 15.27 106.44
N ALA A 190 -21.49 16.43 106.14
CA ALA A 190 -21.49 17.61 107.01
C ALA A 190 -22.76 17.74 107.88
N ASN A 191 -23.64 16.72 107.85
CA ASN A 191 -24.84 16.60 108.68
C ASN A 191 -24.76 15.31 109.52
#